data_AF-A0A093X867-F1
#
_entry.id   AF-A0A093X867-F1
#
_cell.length_a   1.000
_cell.length_b   1.000
_cell.length_c   1.000
_cell.angle_alpha   90.00
_cell.angle_beta   90.00
_cell.angle_gamma   90.00
#
_symmetry.space_group_name_H-M   'P 1'
#
loop_
_entity.id
_entity.type
_entity.pdbx_description
1 polymer ?
#
loop_
_entity_poly.entity_id
_entity_poly.type
_entity_poly.pdbx_seq_one_letter_code
_entity_poly.pdbx_strand_id
1 'polypeptide(L)'
;MDCDTHSPSVDRVDNPVPLCPDITKQSVPNLSALESSLKLGILSDEEKRKRSDILSTLYNTPVSSSLNAYFQMLEEGSSQWSIDMFIEGIKCMANLSGPERLKYFNEPFQGLHFSNSFTELWNKTHPQLPITLWDRDIRLRSPPSWSNELKESRHVLAYHGEAPLSQGLNELLKGPTTLDCGMFCQLVLWMAIRYLIGDRLFGKLFKFEKGQFVLTQRWEVPIDDTRTIGNLLYPFYDDPNDEETKDLDSQARIRTRTMFNHALYLFKHPGGVGRLQNVIQVDEYNIIFDPKAFQSLLSSSDIDQRFMQVTMRLTMYLT
;
A
#
# COMPACT_ATOMS: atom_id res chain seq x y z
N MET A 1 48.54 -34.02 27.40
CA MET A 1 48.61 -33.59 26.00
C MET A 1 47.22 -33.08 25.64
N ASP A 2 46.71 -32.05 26.32
CA ASP A 2 47.17 -30.65 26.35
C ASP A 2 47.18 -30.00 24.97
N CYS A 3 46.29 -29.00 24.84
CA CYS A 3 46.42 -27.74 24.10
C CYS A 3 46.56 -27.84 22.56
N ASP A 4 45.89 -27.06 21.71
CA ASP A 4 45.51 -25.65 21.85
C ASP A 4 44.28 -25.27 21.02
N THR A 5 43.48 -24.39 21.60
CA THR A 5 42.49 -23.53 20.97
C THR A 5 43.16 -22.29 20.38
N HIS A 6 43.05 -22.06 19.07
CA HIS A 6 43.34 -20.77 18.46
C HIS A 6 42.17 -20.32 17.57
N SER A 7 41.35 -19.44 18.14
CA SER A 7 40.46 -18.53 17.43
C SER A 7 41.29 -17.38 16.84
N PRO A 8 41.09 -16.96 15.58
CA PRO A 8 41.62 -15.71 15.10
C PRO A 8 40.72 -14.55 15.58
N SER A 9 41.31 -13.67 16.39
CA SER A 9 40.82 -12.34 16.70
C SER A 9 40.82 -11.48 15.43
N VAL A 10 39.65 -10.99 15.03
CA VAL A 10 39.55 -9.89 14.06
C VAL A 10 39.20 -8.64 14.83
N ASP A 11 40.15 -7.70 14.83
CA ASP A 11 40.10 -6.42 15.49
C ASP A 11 38.87 -5.61 15.08
N ARG A 12 38.08 -5.20 16.08
CA ARG A 12 37.06 -4.16 15.94
C ARG A 12 37.77 -2.83 15.77
N VAL A 13 37.68 -2.26 14.57
CA VAL A 13 37.97 -0.84 14.36
C VAL A 13 36.75 -0.05 14.85
N ASP A 14 36.86 0.46 16.08
CA ASP A 14 35.93 1.42 16.66
C ASP A 14 36.03 2.76 15.91
N ASN A 15 35.13 2.99 14.96
CA ASN A 15 34.86 4.34 14.46
C ASN A 15 33.76 4.98 15.33
N PRO A 16 34.04 6.09 16.04
CA PRO A 16 33.02 6.76 16.83
C PRO A 16 31.99 7.41 15.90
N VAL A 17 30.73 7.01 16.06
CA VAL A 17 29.56 7.69 15.50
C VAL A 17 29.56 9.14 16.01
N PRO A 18 29.39 10.17 15.16
CA PRO A 18 29.28 11.54 15.64
C PRO A 18 28.04 11.70 16.53
N LEU A 19 28.27 12.09 17.78
CA LEU A 19 27.23 12.55 18.69
C LEU A 19 26.49 13.75 18.04
N CYS A 20 25.17 13.64 17.91
CA CYS A 20 24.30 14.76 17.56
C CYS A 20 24.57 15.95 18.50
N PRO A 21 24.66 17.19 18.01
CA PRO A 21 24.76 18.34 18.87
C PRO A 21 23.46 18.55 19.67
N ASP A 22 23.63 18.82 20.96
CA ASP A 22 22.60 19.25 21.90
C ASP A 22 21.85 20.48 21.37
N ILE A 23 20.62 20.30 20.91
CA ILE A 23 19.68 21.40 20.64
C ILE A 23 18.85 21.61 21.91
N THR A 24 19.48 22.14 22.94
CA THR A 24 18.75 22.79 24.04
C THR A 24 18.63 24.27 23.71
N LYS A 25 17.38 24.77 23.73
CA LYS A 25 16.93 26.15 23.47
C LYS A 25 16.58 26.48 22.01
N GLN A 26 15.56 25.83 21.48
CA GLN A 26 14.61 26.51 20.60
C GLN A 26 13.32 26.77 21.38
N SER A 27 12.86 28.02 21.29
CA SER A 27 11.66 28.52 21.95
C SER A 27 10.46 27.61 21.68
N VAL A 28 9.90 27.05 22.74
CA VAL A 28 8.64 26.30 22.70
C VAL A 28 7.57 27.22 22.09
N PRO A 29 6.90 26.82 20.99
CA PRO A 29 5.78 27.59 20.46
C PRO A 29 4.72 27.73 21.55
N ASN A 30 4.16 28.93 21.67
CA ASN A 30 3.15 29.27 22.67
C ASN A 30 2.01 28.24 22.63
N LEU A 31 1.90 27.38 23.66
CA LEU A 31 0.93 26.27 23.70
C LEU A 31 -0.51 26.74 23.47
N SER A 32 -0.83 27.95 23.92
CA SER A 32 -2.15 28.58 23.74
C SER A 32 -2.50 28.85 22.26
N ALA A 33 -1.49 29.12 21.40
CA ALA A 33 -1.70 29.29 19.97
C ALA A 33 -1.89 27.93 19.27
N LEU A 34 -1.20 26.89 19.71
CA LEU A 34 -1.39 25.52 19.23
C LEU A 34 -2.80 24.99 19.60
N GLU A 35 -3.23 25.21 20.83
CA GLU A 35 -4.55 24.82 21.35
C GLU A 35 -5.70 25.52 20.61
N SER A 36 -5.51 26.77 20.19
CA SER A 36 -6.51 27.50 19.41
C SER A 36 -6.69 26.97 17.98
N SER A 37 -5.65 26.35 17.39
CA SER A 37 -5.70 25.62 16.12
C SER A 37 -6.20 24.17 16.25
N LEU A 38 -6.19 23.64 17.47
CA LEU A 38 -6.59 22.28 17.86
C LEU A 38 -8.03 22.20 18.37
N LYS A 39 -8.93 23.08 17.91
CA LYS A 39 -10.37 22.76 17.87
C LYS A 39 -10.65 21.68 16.81
N LEU A 40 -9.93 20.57 16.87
CA LEU A 40 -10.32 19.30 16.26
C LEU A 40 -11.41 18.70 17.16
N GLY A 41 -12.58 19.35 17.16
CA GLY A 41 -13.74 18.87 17.88
C GLY A 41 -14.10 17.47 17.39
N ILE A 42 -14.43 16.57 18.32
CA ILE A 42 -15.12 15.33 17.98
C ILE A 42 -16.37 15.73 17.20
N LEU A 43 -16.53 15.20 15.98
CA LEU A 43 -17.71 15.48 15.17
C LEU A 43 -18.98 15.14 15.94
N SER A 44 -19.98 15.99 15.82
CA SER A 44 -21.35 15.69 16.24
C SER A 44 -21.91 14.49 15.47
N ASP A 45 -22.93 13.83 16.01
CA ASP A 45 -23.57 12.70 15.34
C ASP A 45 -24.27 13.09 14.03
N GLU A 46 -24.64 14.36 13.87
CA GLU A 46 -25.13 14.90 12.60
C GLU A 46 -24.00 14.99 11.56
N GLU A 47 -22.83 15.50 11.94
CA GLU A 47 -21.66 15.57 11.06
C GLU A 47 -21.14 14.19 10.67
N LYS A 48 -21.14 13.22 11.60
CA LYS A 48 -20.81 11.81 11.30
C LYS A 48 -21.80 11.20 10.31
N ARG A 49 -23.10 11.46 10.46
CA ARG A 49 -24.12 11.01 9.49
C ARG A 49 -23.88 11.63 8.12
N LYS A 50 -23.71 12.96 8.06
CA LYS A 50 -23.41 13.67 6.81
C LYS A 50 -22.17 13.12 6.10
N ARG A 51 -21.11 12.83 6.85
CA ARG A 51 -19.90 12.17 6.36
C ARG A 51 -20.21 10.78 5.78
N SER A 52 -20.99 9.97 6.49
CA SER A 52 -21.42 8.65 6.02
C SER A 52 -22.24 8.73 4.73
N ASP A 53 -23.15 9.71 4.62
CA ASP A 53 -24.00 9.89 3.44
C ASP A 53 -23.19 10.25 2.19
N ILE A 54 -22.18 11.13 2.34
CA ILE A 54 -21.23 11.47 1.28
C ILE A 54 -20.49 10.21 0.81
N LEU A 55 -19.97 9.42 1.75
CA LEU A 55 -19.22 8.19 1.43
C LEU A 55 -20.10 7.14 0.74
N SER A 56 -21.35 6.96 1.21
CA SER A 56 -22.32 6.07 0.58
C SER A 56 -22.61 6.50 -0.86
N THR A 57 -22.75 7.80 -1.10
CA THR A 57 -22.95 8.34 -2.46
C THR A 57 -21.77 8.05 -3.37
N LEU A 58 -20.54 8.12 -2.86
CA LEU A 58 -19.33 7.80 -3.64
C LEU A 58 -19.30 6.34 -4.11
N TYR A 59 -19.69 5.37 -3.28
CA TYR A 59 -19.74 3.95 -3.70
C TYR A 59 -20.82 3.66 -4.74
N ASN A 60 -21.89 4.46 -4.74
CA ASN A 60 -22.99 4.32 -5.70
C ASN A 60 -22.76 5.12 -6.99
N THR A 61 -21.67 5.88 -7.07
CA THR A 61 -21.35 6.65 -8.27
C THR A 61 -20.99 5.69 -9.42
N PRO A 62 -21.61 5.85 -10.61
CA PRO A 62 -21.26 5.03 -11.75
C PRO A 62 -19.78 5.09 -12.07
N VAL A 63 -19.19 3.94 -12.40
CA VAL A 63 -17.81 3.87 -12.87
C VAL A 63 -17.70 4.41 -14.29
N SER A 64 -16.50 4.84 -14.67
CA SER A 64 -16.22 5.25 -16.04
C SER A 64 -16.37 4.07 -17.03
N SER A 65 -16.60 4.40 -18.30
CA SER A 65 -16.58 3.40 -19.38
C SER A 65 -15.23 2.67 -19.45
N SER A 66 -14.12 3.38 -19.24
CA SER A 66 -12.77 2.80 -19.21
C SER A 66 -12.62 1.75 -18.11
N LEU A 67 -13.14 2.01 -16.91
CA LEU A 67 -13.07 1.07 -15.79
C LEU A 67 -13.99 -0.13 -16.01
N ASN A 68 -15.18 0.08 -16.59
CA ASN A 68 -16.04 -1.03 -17.02
C ASN A 68 -15.38 -1.91 -18.08
N ALA A 69 -14.75 -1.31 -19.09
CA ALA A 69 -14.04 -2.07 -20.13
C ALA A 69 -12.87 -2.87 -19.53
N TYR A 70 -12.14 -2.30 -18.56
CA TYR A 70 -11.14 -3.03 -17.80
C TYR A 70 -11.73 -4.23 -17.06
N PHE A 71 -12.88 -4.07 -16.39
CA PHE A 71 -13.55 -5.19 -15.71
C PHE A 71 -14.01 -6.29 -16.65
N GLN A 72 -14.55 -5.93 -17.82
CA GLN A 72 -14.96 -6.89 -18.86
C GLN A 72 -13.78 -7.70 -19.38
N MET A 73 -12.66 -7.03 -19.66
CA MET A 73 -11.41 -7.70 -20.06
C MET A 73 -10.93 -8.70 -18.99
N LEU A 74 -11.06 -8.37 -17.70
CA LEU A 74 -10.71 -9.29 -16.61
C LEU A 74 -11.67 -10.47 -16.49
N GLU A 75 -12.96 -10.29 -16.83
CA GLU A 75 -13.94 -11.37 -16.83
C GLU A 75 -13.59 -12.42 -17.88
N GLU A 76 -13.21 -11.97 -19.08
CA GLU A 76 -12.79 -12.82 -20.20
C GLU A 76 -11.44 -13.50 -19.94
N GLY A 77 -10.48 -12.74 -19.39
CA GLY A 77 -9.10 -13.17 -19.24
C GLY A 77 -8.32 -13.17 -20.56
N SER A 78 -7.05 -13.58 -20.50
CA SER A 78 -6.20 -13.66 -21.69
C SER A 78 -6.45 -14.94 -22.51
N SER A 79 -6.41 -14.81 -23.83
CA SER A 79 -6.44 -15.94 -24.76
C SER A 79 -5.16 -16.78 -24.75
N GLN A 80 -4.08 -16.24 -24.18
CA GLN A 80 -2.78 -16.89 -24.05
C GLN A 80 -2.30 -16.82 -22.60
N TRP A 81 -1.79 -17.93 -22.07
CA TRP A 81 -1.25 -17.97 -20.71
C TRP A 81 0.27 -18.01 -20.75
N SER A 82 0.87 -16.84 -20.60
CA SER A 82 2.32 -16.67 -20.56
C SER A 82 2.71 -15.73 -19.43
N ILE A 83 3.99 -15.76 -19.07
CA ILE A 83 4.56 -14.82 -18.10
C ILE A 83 4.42 -13.37 -18.58
N ASP A 84 4.52 -13.12 -19.89
CA ASP A 84 4.37 -11.77 -20.44
C ASP A 84 2.93 -11.26 -20.29
N MET A 85 1.93 -12.13 -20.45
CA MET A 85 0.54 -11.74 -20.19
C MET A 85 0.26 -11.49 -18.71
N PHE A 86 0.91 -12.23 -17.81
CA PHE A 86 0.83 -11.95 -16.38
C PHE A 86 1.47 -10.59 -16.05
N ILE A 87 2.65 -10.30 -16.61
CA ILE A 87 3.33 -9.00 -16.49
C ILE A 87 2.47 -7.88 -17.04
N GLU A 88 1.77 -8.10 -18.15
CA GLU A 88 0.84 -7.11 -18.70
C GLU A 88 -0.32 -6.83 -17.74
N GLY A 89 -0.86 -7.86 -17.08
CA GLY A 89 -1.84 -7.69 -16.02
C GLY A 89 -1.33 -6.85 -14.84
N ILE A 90 -0.09 -7.09 -14.40
CA ILE A 90 0.59 -6.27 -13.38
C ILE A 90 0.67 -4.80 -13.84
N LYS A 91 1.18 -4.55 -15.05
CA LYS A 91 1.35 -3.21 -15.62
C LYS A 91 0.01 -2.49 -15.77
N CYS A 92 -1.01 -3.16 -16.29
CA CYS A 92 -2.36 -2.62 -16.42
C CYS A 92 -2.89 -2.13 -15.06
N MET A 93 -2.80 -2.97 -14.03
CA MET A 93 -3.26 -2.64 -12.68
C MET A 93 -2.44 -1.50 -12.05
N ALA A 94 -1.12 -1.47 -12.28
CA ALA A 94 -0.25 -0.40 -11.80
C ALA A 94 -0.52 0.94 -12.50
N ASN A 95 -0.79 0.94 -13.81
CA ASN A 95 -1.10 2.15 -14.58
C ASN A 95 -2.47 2.73 -14.19
N LEU A 96 -3.50 1.88 -14.08
CA LEU A 96 -4.84 2.30 -13.64
C LEU A 96 -4.79 2.94 -12.25
N SER A 97 -3.94 2.43 -11.36
CA SER A 97 -3.84 2.92 -9.99
C SER A 97 -2.99 4.18 -9.84
N GLY A 98 -2.24 4.60 -10.87
CA GLY A 98 -1.30 5.72 -10.84
C GLY A 98 -1.47 6.67 -12.04
N PRO A 99 -0.59 6.62 -13.06
CA PRO A 99 -0.52 7.60 -14.13
C PRO A 99 -1.79 7.69 -14.99
N GLU A 100 -2.50 6.58 -15.19
CA GLU A 100 -3.76 6.57 -15.95
C GLU A 100 -4.98 6.77 -15.07
N ARG A 101 -4.84 7.09 -13.78
CA ARG A 101 -5.96 7.19 -12.84
C ARG A 101 -7.12 8.04 -13.37
N LEU A 102 -6.83 9.20 -13.97
CA LEU A 102 -7.84 10.12 -14.51
C LEU A 102 -8.65 9.54 -15.68
N LYS A 103 -8.13 8.53 -16.38
CA LYS A 103 -8.85 7.81 -17.44
C LYS A 103 -9.91 6.85 -16.88
N TYR A 104 -9.67 6.29 -15.69
CA TYR A 104 -10.51 5.25 -15.08
C TYR A 104 -11.46 5.78 -14.01
N PHE A 105 -11.12 6.91 -13.36
CA PHE A 105 -11.88 7.44 -12.24
C PHE A 105 -12.34 8.87 -12.54
N ASN A 106 -13.65 9.09 -12.47
CA ASN A 106 -14.27 10.39 -12.75
C ASN A 106 -14.11 11.33 -11.55
N GLU A 107 -14.19 10.77 -10.34
CA GLU A 107 -14.13 11.52 -9.09
C GLU A 107 -12.79 11.31 -8.38
N PRO A 108 -12.17 12.36 -7.80
CA PRO A 108 -10.89 12.24 -7.10
C PRO A 108 -10.90 11.21 -5.95
N PHE A 109 -12.05 10.99 -5.32
CA PHE A 109 -12.21 10.03 -4.22
C PHE A 109 -12.40 8.58 -4.67
N GLN A 110 -12.81 8.32 -5.91
CA GLN A 110 -12.92 6.95 -6.42
C GLN A 110 -11.54 6.29 -6.49
N GLY A 111 -11.50 4.95 -6.49
CA GLY A 111 -10.25 4.20 -6.61
C GLY A 111 -9.52 3.95 -5.30
N LEU A 112 -8.26 3.55 -5.45
CA LEU A 112 -7.35 3.20 -4.36
C LEU A 112 -6.60 4.42 -3.84
N HIS A 113 -6.36 4.47 -2.53
CA HIS A 113 -5.66 5.56 -1.86
C HIS A 113 -4.73 5.06 -0.75
N PHE A 114 -3.70 5.84 -0.42
CA PHE A 114 -3.13 5.77 0.93
C PHE A 114 -4.06 6.45 1.92
N SER A 115 -4.12 5.96 3.16
CA SER A 115 -4.93 6.56 4.22
C SER A 115 -4.62 8.06 4.42
N ASN A 116 -3.33 8.43 4.41
CA ASN A 116 -2.91 9.82 4.59
C ASN A 116 -3.29 10.70 3.39
N SER A 117 -3.07 10.24 2.15
CA SER A 117 -3.45 11.01 0.97
C SER A 117 -4.96 11.18 0.82
N PHE A 118 -5.74 10.17 1.23
CA PHE A 118 -7.20 10.26 1.29
C PHE A 118 -7.64 11.30 2.33
N THR A 119 -7.03 11.27 3.52
CA THR A 119 -7.29 12.23 4.61
C THR A 119 -7.00 13.66 4.17
N GLU A 120 -5.85 13.91 3.54
CA GLU A 120 -5.49 15.22 2.99
C GLU A 120 -6.49 15.72 1.95
N LEU A 121 -6.87 14.84 1.01
CA LEU A 121 -7.84 15.18 -0.04
C LEU A 121 -9.21 15.48 0.57
N TRP A 122 -9.66 14.67 1.52
CA TRP A 122 -10.93 14.88 2.21
C TRP A 122 -10.93 16.19 2.98
N ASN A 123 -9.92 16.46 3.80
CA ASN A 123 -9.85 17.66 4.63
C ASN A 123 -9.77 18.94 3.77
N LYS A 124 -9.18 18.85 2.58
CA LYS A 124 -9.17 19.94 1.61
C LYS A 124 -10.56 20.18 0.99
N THR A 125 -11.28 19.11 0.63
CA THR A 125 -12.57 19.20 -0.09
C THR A 125 -13.75 19.43 0.86
N HIS A 126 -13.67 18.93 2.10
CA HIS A 126 -14.69 19.02 3.13
C HIS A 126 -14.10 19.56 4.44
N PRO A 127 -13.60 20.82 4.45
CA PRO A 127 -12.94 21.41 5.63
C PRO A 127 -13.84 21.47 6.87
N GLN A 128 -15.16 21.46 6.68
CA GLN A 128 -16.17 21.43 7.74
C GLN A 128 -16.45 20.03 8.31
N LEU A 129 -15.90 18.96 7.71
CA LEU A 129 -16.03 17.57 8.19
C LEU A 129 -14.66 16.90 8.33
N PRO A 130 -13.66 17.52 8.98
CA PRO A 130 -12.27 17.09 8.89
C PRO A 130 -12.06 15.71 9.51
N ILE A 131 -11.31 14.86 8.82
CA ILE A 131 -10.78 13.60 9.31
C ILE A 131 -9.59 13.90 10.22
N THR A 132 -9.65 13.38 11.44
CA THR A 132 -8.60 13.51 12.45
C THR A 132 -7.78 12.22 12.56
N LEU A 133 -6.66 12.27 13.28
CA LEU A 133 -5.85 11.07 13.60
C LEU A 133 -6.66 9.99 14.34
N TRP A 134 -7.70 10.38 15.07
CA TRP A 134 -8.54 9.51 15.90
C TRP A 134 -9.67 8.83 15.11
N ASP A 135 -10.00 9.32 13.92
CA ASP A 135 -11.11 8.81 13.10
C ASP A 135 -10.68 7.57 12.29
N ARG A 136 -10.37 6.46 13.00
CA ARG A 136 -9.91 5.21 12.35
C ARG A 136 -10.94 4.64 11.37
N ASP A 137 -12.23 4.85 11.64
CA ASP A 137 -13.38 4.39 10.86
C ASP A 137 -13.43 4.96 9.43
N ILE A 138 -13.00 6.21 9.25
CA ILE A 138 -12.94 6.85 7.94
C ILE A 138 -11.54 6.81 7.32
N ARG A 139 -10.48 6.70 8.13
CA ARG A 139 -9.11 6.57 7.61
C ARG A 139 -8.85 5.21 6.95
N LEU A 140 -9.64 4.20 7.29
CA LEU A 140 -9.54 2.83 6.82
C LEU A 140 -10.78 2.45 5.99
N ARG A 141 -10.93 3.09 4.84
CA ARG A 141 -12.06 2.88 3.93
C ARG A 141 -11.99 1.56 3.19
N SER A 142 -13.13 0.90 3.12
CA SER A 142 -13.38 -0.27 2.30
C SER A 142 -14.83 -0.29 1.82
N PRO A 143 -15.14 -0.94 0.69
CA PRO A 143 -16.53 -1.11 0.22
C PRO A 143 -17.37 -1.95 1.20
N PRO A 144 -18.71 -1.88 1.13
CA PRO A 144 -19.60 -2.56 2.08
C PRO A 144 -19.43 -4.08 2.19
N SER A 145 -18.97 -4.74 1.13
CA SER A 145 -18.70 -6.18 1.12
C SER A 145 -17.35 -6.56 1.75
N TRP A 146 -16.58 -5.57 2.18
CA TRP A 146 -15.28 -5.71 2.81
C TRP A 146 -15.29 -5.11 4.21
N SER A 147 -14.37 -5.56 5.04
CA SER A 147 -14.11 -4.98 6.36
C SER A 147 -12.62 -4.66 6.50
N ASN A 148 -12.32 -3.58 7.22
CA ASN A 148 -10.98 -3.34 7.74
C ASN A 148 -10.92 -3.82 9.18
N GLU A 149 -10.17 -4.89 9.43
CA GLU A 149 -10.07 -5.57 10.70
C GLU A 149 -8.67 -5.38 11.29
N LEU A 150 -8.56 -5.42 12.62
CA LEU A 150 -7.28 -5.48 13.31
C LEU A 150 -7.07 -6.90 13.82
N LYS A 151 -6.11 -7.63 13.25
CA LYS A 151 -5.75 -9.00 13.64
C LYS A 151 -4.28 -9.04 14.04
N GLU A 152 -3.98 -9.54 15.23
CA GLU A 152 -2.61 -9.59 15.77
C GLU A 152 -1.84 -8.24 15.65
N SER A 153 -2.52 -7.15 15.96
CA SER A 153 -1.99 -5.77 15.84
C SER A 153 -1.65 -5.31 14.41
N ARG A 154 -2.12 -6.02 13.38
CA ARG A 154 -1.95 -5.67 11.97
C ARG A 154 -3.30 -5.49 11.29
N HIS A 155 -3.39 -4.52 10.40
CA HIS A 155 -4.62 -4.34 9.64
C HIS A 155 -4.77 -5.42 8.57
N VAL A 156 -6.02 -5.83 8.36
CA VAL A 156 -6.40 -6.80 7.34
C VAL A 156 -7.65 -6.29 6.65
N LEU A 157 -7.66 -6.34 5.32
CA LEU A 157 -8.82 -6.09 4.50
C LEU A 157 -9.45 -7.44 4.14
N ALA A 158 -10.58 -7.77 4.75
CA ALA A 158 -11.22 -9.08 4.61
C ALA A 158 -12.49 -9.00 3.76
N TYR A 159 -12.66 -9.96 2.84
CA TYR A 159 -13.86 -10.05 2.01
C TYR A 159 -14.97 -10.82 2.73
N HIS A 160 -16.14 -10.19 2.84
CA HIS A 160 -17.33 -10.73 3.49
C HIS A 160 -18.57 -10.72 2.58
N GLY A 161 -18.41 -10.36 1.31
CA GLY A 161 -19.50 -10.39 0.35
C GLY A 161 -19.94 -11.82 0.00
N GLU A 162 -21.20 -11.95 -0.39
CA GLU A 162 -21.75 -13.20 -0.91
C GLU A 162 -21.50 -13.40 -2.41
N ALA A 163 -21.09 -12.32 -3.09
CA ALA A 163 -20.77 -12.36 -4.52
C ALA A 163 -19.44 -13.11 -4.78
N PRO A 164 -19.16 -13.53 -6.02
CA PRO A 164 -17.86 -14.08 -6.37
C PRO A 164 -16.73 -13.09 -6.02
N LEU A 165 -15.60 -13.62 -5.53
CA LEU A 165 -14.45 -12.81 -5.14
C LEU A 165 -13.97 -11.86 -6.26
N SER A 166 -14.09 -12.24 -7.54
CA SER A 166 -13.76 -11.38 -8.67
C SER A 166 -14.55 -10.06 -8.66
N GLN A 167 -15.83 -10.11 -8.27
CA GLN A 167 -16.67 -8.93 -8.09
C GLN A 167 -16.27 -8.14 -6.84
N GLY A 168 -15.93 -8.84 -5.74
CA GLY A 168 -15.37 -8.20 -4.55
C GLY A 168 -14.10 -7.40 -4.84
N LEU A 169 -13.19 -7.95 -5.66
CA LEU A 169 -11.98 -7.26 -6.11
C LEU A 169 -12.29 -6.03 -6.97
N ASN A 170 -13.31 -6.10 -7.84
CA ASN A 170 -13.80 -4.92 -8.58
C ASN A 170 -14.26 -3.82 -7.63
N GLU A 171 -15.02 -4.17 -6.58
CA GLU A 171 -15.51 -3.19 -5.60
C GLU A 171 -14.37 -2.44 -4.90
N LEU A 172 -13.25 -3.11 -4.59
CA LEU A 172 -12.07 -2.42 -4.06
C LEU A 172 -11.59 -1.33 -5.02
N LEU A 173 -11.55 -1.63 -6.32
CA LEU A 173 -11.12 -0.67 -7.34
C LEU A 173 -12.13 0.44 -7.57
N LYS A 174 -13.43 0.21 -7.39
CA LYS A 174 -14.43 1.29 -7.47
C LYS A 174 -14.17 2.34 -6.38
N GLY A 175 -13.85 1.88 -5.18
CA GLY A 175 -13.46 2.72 -4.05
C GLY A 175 -14.54 3.72 -3.61
N PRO A 176 -14.22 4.64 -2.68
CA PRO A 176 -12.90 4.83 -2.08
C PRO A 176 -12.43 3.61 -1.27
N THR A 177 -11.21 3.17 -1.52
CA THR A 177 -10.54 2.12 -0.74
C THR A 177 -9.17 2.62 -0.28
N THR A 178 -8.88 2.51 1.01
CA THR A 178 -7.56 2.85 1.54
C THR A 178 -6.77 1.59 1.85
N LEU A 179 -5.52 1.55 1.42
CA LEU A 179 -4.62 0.42 1.63
C LEU A 179 -3.18 0.91 1.77
N ASP A 180 -2.31 0.06 2.30
CA ASP A 180 -0.87 0.32 2.34
C ASP A 180 -0.14 -0.35 1.17
N CYS A 181 1.18 -0.14 1.10
CA CYS A 181 1.99 -0.67 0.02
C CYS A 181 2.04 -2.22 -0.02
N GLY A 182 1.94 -2.91 1.12
CA GLY A 182 1.92 -4.37 1.16
C GLY A 182 0.61 -4.95 0.66
N MET A 183 -0.52 -4.37 1.09
CA MET A 183 -1.84 -4.73 0.57
C MET A 183 -1.97 -4.42 -0.92
N PHE A 184 -1.38 -3.32 -1.40
CA PHE A 184 -1.35 -2.99 -2.83
C PHE A 184 -0.63 -4.06 -3.64
N CYS A 185 0.56 -4.48 -3.20
CA CYS A 185 1.34 -5.48 -3.93
C CYS A 185 0.56 -6.80 -4.07
N GLN A 186 -0.09 -7.24 -2.98
CA GLN A 186 -0.98 -8.41 -3.00
C GLN A 186 -2.14 -8.21 -3.99
N LEU A 187 -2.81 -7.05 -3.95
CA LEU A 187 -3.92 -6.75 -4.87
C LEU A 187 -3.46 -6.78 -6.33
N VAL A 188 -2.31 -6.18 -6.65
CA VAL A 188 -1.77 -6.17 -8.02
C VAL A 188 -1.55 -7.59 -8.54
N LEU A 189 -0.96 -8.46 -7.74
CA LEU A 189 -0.75 -9.86 -8.13
C LEU A 189 -2.08 -10.62 -8.29
N TRP A 190 -3.05 -10.42 -7.40
CA TRP A 190 -4.38 -11.02 -7.55
C TRP A 190 -5.10 -10.57 -8.82
N MET A 191 -4.99 -9.28 -9.15
CA MET A 191 -5.54 -8.72 -10.38
C MET A 191 -4.80 -9.23 -11.62
N ALA A 192 -3.48 -9.45 -11.55
CA ALA A 192 -2.70 -10.06 -12.62
C ALA A 192 -3.05 -11.55 -12.84
N ILE A 193 -3.26 -12.31 -11.77
CA ILE A 193 -3.79 -13.69 -11.85
C ILE A 193 -5.13 -13.66 -12.58
N ARG A 194 -6.05 -12.80 -12.14
CA ARG A 194 -7.39 -12.66 -12.74
C ARG A 194 -7.32 -12.25 -14.22
N TYR A 195 -6.47 -11.28 -14.55
CA TYR A 195 -6.21 -10.85 -15.92
C TYR A 195 -5.75 -12.01 -16.82
N LEU A 196 -4.87 -12.89 -16.30
CA LEU A 196 -4.38 -14.03 -17.05
C LEU A 196 -5.48 -15.06 -17.32
N ILE A 197 -6.25 -15.43 -16.29
CA ILE A 197 -7.09 -16.65 -16.34
C ILE A 197 -8.59 -16.41 -16.51
N GLY A 198 -9.07 -15.19 -16.32
CA GLY A 198 -10.48 -14.83 -16.39
C GLY A 198 -11.32 -15.31 -15.20
N ASP A 199 -12.51 -14.72 -15.04
CA ASP A 199 -13.38 -14.95 -13.88
C ASP A 199 -13.83 -16.41 -13.74
N ARG A 200 -14.09 -17.07 -14.88
CA ARG A 200 -14.58 -18.45 -14.90
C ARG A 200 -13.59 -19.40 -14.24
N LEU A 201 -12.29 -19.26 -14.52
CA LEU A 201 -11.29 -20.12 -13.92
C LEU A 201 -10.87 -19.61 -12.54
N PHE A 202 -10.79 -18.30 -12.37
CA PHE A 202 -10.51 -17.68 -11.08
C PHE A 202 -11.44 -18.20 -9.99
N GLY A 203 -12.77 -18.16 -10.22
CA GLY A 203 -13.76 -18.66 -9.25
C GLY A 203 -13.75 -20.19 -9.06
N LYS A 204 -13.17 -20.95 -9.99
CA LYS A 204 -13.02 -22.41 -9.84
C LYS A 204 -11.81 -22.77 -8.98
N LEU A 205 -10.69 -22.06 -9.16
CA LEU A 205 -9.43 -22.35 -8.48
C LEU A 205 -9.37 -21.73 -7.09
N PHE A 206 -9.91 -20.52 -6.93
CA PHE A 206 -9.79 -19.74 -5.70
C PHE A 206 -11.12 -19.70 -4.96
N LYS A 207 -11.33 -20.72 -4.12
CA LYS A 207 -12.50 -20.83 -3.26
C LYS A 207 -12.12 -20.48 -1.83
N PHE A 208 -12.73 -19.42 -1.32
CA PHE A 208 -12.57 -18.95 0.05
C PHE A 208 -13.93 -18.93 0.72
N GLU A 209 -13.98 -19.36 1.98
CA GLU A 209 -15.15 -19.09 2.79
C GLU A 209 -15.20 -17.60 3.14
N LYS A 210 -16.36 -17.14 3.61
CA LYS A 210 -16.57 -15.76 4.03
C LYS A 210 -15.51 -15.35 5.08
N GLY A 211 -14.80 -14.27 4.83
CA GLY A 211 -13.73 -13.75 5.71
C GLY A 211 -12.36 -14.41 5.55
N GLN A 212 -12.21 -15.43 4.71
CA GLN A 212 -10.91 -16.11 4.46
C GLN A 212 -10.09 -15.50 3.31
N PHE A 213 -10.68 -14.66 2.47
CA PHE A 213 -9.87 -13.88 1.54
C PHE A 213 -9.46 -12.58 2.18
N VAL A 214 -8.15 -12.37 2.31
CA VAL A 214 -7.58 -11.22 3.00
C VAL A 214 -6.45 -10.57 2.20
N LEU A 215 -6.37 -9.24 2.27
CA LEU A 215 -5.15 -8.48 1.99
C LEU A 215 -4.61 -7.97 3.32
N THR A 216 -3.35 -8.27 3.64
CA THR A 216 -2.79 -8.01 4.98
C THR A 216 -1.62 -7.03 4.97
N GLN A 217 -1.40 -6.34 6.10
CA GLN A 217 -0.13 -5.63 6.34
C GLN A 217 1.01 -6.59 6.69
N ARG A 218 0.70 -7.79 7.21
CA ARG A 218 1.68 -8.80 7.61
C ARG A 218 2.00 -9.70 6.42
N TRP A 219 2.61 -9.11 5.42
CA TRP A 219 2.78 -9.72 4.11
C TRP A 219 4.05 -10.59 4.00
N GLU A 220 4.97 -10.42 4.95
CA GLU A 220 6.26 -11.10 5.08
C GLU A 220 6.18 -12.49 5.71
N VAL A 221 4.98 -13.01 5.96
CA VAL A 221 4.75 -14.36 6.50
C VAL A 221 3.73 -15.10 5.65
N PRO A 222 3.83 -16.45 5.55
CA PRO A 222 2.80 -17.24 4.89
C PRO A 222 1.45 -17.06 5.58
N ILE A 223 0.38 -17.24 4.79
CA ILE A 223 -0.98 -17.30 5.33
C ILE A 223 -1.08 -18.42 6.39
N ASP A 224 -1.78 -18.15 7.47
CA ASP A 224 -2.08 -19.13 8.51
C ASP A 224 -3.11 -20.17 8.05
N ASP A 225 -3.26 -21.24 8.84
CA ASP A 225 -4.19 -22.34 8.54
C ASP A 225 -5.65 -21.87 8.46
N THR A 226 -6.01 -20.82 9.20
CA THR A 226 -7.36 -20.24 9.17
C THR A 226 -7.61 -19.36 7.95
N ARG A 227 -6.55 -19.03 7.19
CA ARG A 227 -6.56 -18.11 6.05
C ARG A 227 -7.00 -16.70 6.38
N THR A 228 -6.81 -16.27 7.62
CA THR A 228 -7.29 -14.96 8.07
C THR A 228 -6.17 -13.96 8.32
N ILE A 229 -4.92 -14.43 8.44
CA ILE A 229 -3.73 -13.60 8.71
C ILE A 229 -2.53 -14.16 7.96
N GLY A 230 -1.73 -13.27 7.37
CA GLY A 230 -0.55 -13.62 6.56
C GLY A 230 -0.82 -13.47 5.07
N ASN A 231 0.17 -13.80 4.24
CA ASN A 231 0.14 -13.55 2.81
C ASN A 231 -0.21 -14.80 2.02
N LEU A 232 -1.38 -14.79 1.35
CA LEU A 232 -1.78 -15.86 0.42
C LEU A 232 -0.83 -16.01 -0.77
N LEU A 233 -0.06 -14.96 -1.07
CA LEU A 233 0.92 -14.89 -2.16
C LEU A 233 2.36 -14.86 -1.61
N TYR A 234 2.58 -15.37 -0.40
CA TYR A 234 3.91 -15.46 0.21
C TYR A 234 4.98 -16.12 -0.69
N PRO A 235 4.67 -17.14 -1.51
CA PRO A 235 5.67 -17.70 -2.43
C PRO A 235 6.24 -16.73 -3.48
N PHE A 236 5.62 -15.55 -3.68
CA PHE A 236 6.15 -14.48 -4.53
C PHE A 236 7.01 -13.46 -3.75
N TYR A 237 7.15 -13.63 -2.44
CA TYR A 237 7.89 -12.73 -1.57
C TYR A 237 9.33 -13.20 -1.38
N ASP A 238 10.27 -12.35 -1.79
CA ASP A 238 11.69 -12.51 -1.51
C ASP A 238 11.95 -11.85 -0.14
N ASP A 239 12.15 -12.66 0.90
CA ASP A 239 12.51 -12.14 2.22
C ASP A 239 13.91 -11.52 2.14
N PRO A 240 14.08 -10.21 2.39
CA PRO A 240 15.38 -9.55 2.30
C PRO A 240 16.40 -10.05 3.33
N ASN A 241 15.97 -10.79 4.36
CA ASN A 241 16.85 -11.34 5.38
C ASN A 241 17.32 -12.76 5.08
N ASP A 242 16.60 -13.49 4.22
CA ASP A 242 16.95 -14.84 3.82
C ASP A 242 18.17 -14.79 2.87
N GLU A 243 19.20 -15.59 3.16
CA GLU A 243 20.41 -15.62 2.33
C GLU A 243 20.19 -16.39 1.03
N GLU A 244 19.19 -17.28 0.97
CA GLU A 244 18.83 -18.03 -0.25
C GLU A 244 18.06 -17.15 -1.26
N THR A 245 17.32 -16.14 -0.81
CA THR A 245 16.60 -15.17 -1.66
C THR A 245 17.48 -13.98 -2.08
N LYS A 246 18.59 -13.74 -1.37
CA LYS A 246 19.63 -12.75 -1.72
C LYS A 246 20.44 -13.15 -2.95
N ASP A 247 20.28 -14.37 -3.45
CA ASP A 247 20.96 -14.80 -4.66
C ASP A 247 20.55 -13.90 -5.83
N LEU A 248 21.51 -13.05 -6.22
CA LEU A 248 21.43 -12.17 -7.39
C LEU A 248 21.21 -12.97 -8.69
N ASP A 249 21.35 -14.29 -8.64
CA ASP A 249 21.15 -15.25 -9.72
C ASP A 249 19.72 -15.83 -9.81
N SER A 250 18.78 -15.42 -8.95
CA SER A 250 17.38 -15.85 -9.13
C SER A 250 16.85 -15.34 -10.48
N GLN A 251 16.56 -16.27 -11.39
CA GLN A 251 16.01 -15.98 -12.72
C GLN A 251 14.54 -15.56 -12.67
N ALA A 252 13.97 -15.34 -11.48
CA ALA A 252 12.60 -14.91 -11.32
C ALA A 252 12.41 -13.49 -11.89
N ARG A 253 11.66 -13.41 -12.98
CA ARG A 253 11.28 -12.16 -13.65
C ARG A 253 10.33 -11.30 -12.81
N ILE A 254 9.59 -11.91 -11.89
CA ILE A 254 8.61 -11.22 -11.03
C ILE A 254 8.91 -11.58 -9.59
N ARG A 255 9.10 -10.57 -8.76
CA ARG A 255 9.37 -10.72 -7.33
C ARG A 255 8.64 -9.66 -6.56
N THR A 256 8.31 -9.94 -5.31
CA THR A 256 7.88 -8.91 -4.38
C THR A 256 8.88 -8.82 -3.25
N ARG A 257 9.25 -7.59 -2.88
CA ARG A 257 10.32 -7.38 -1.90
C ARG A 257 10.09 -6.10 -1.10
N THR A 258 10.75 -6.03 0.04
CA THR A 258 10.77 -4.85 0.89
C THR A 258 12.06 -4.06 0.65
N MET A 259 11.94 -2.77 0.34
CA MET A 259 13.06 -1.85 0.21
C MET A 259 13.09 -0.86 1.38
N PHE A 260 14.29 -0.44 1.80
CA PHE A 260 14.45 0.63 2.78
C PHE A 260 14.42 1.99 2.09
N ASN A 261 13.53 2.86 2.56
CA ASN A 261 13.52 4.27 2.23
C ASN A 261 14.68 5.00 2.93
N HIS A 262 14.97 6.22 2.49
CA HIS A 262 16.07 7.05 2.99
C HIS A 262 16.02 7.25 4.52
N ALA A 263 17.18 7.43 5.16
CA ALA A 263 17.31 7.62 6.61
C ALA A 263 16.42 8.73 7.19
N LEU A 264 16.24 9.79 6.42
CA LEU A 264 15.47 10.97 6.81
C LEU A 264 13.97 10.86 6.48
N TYR A 265 13.48 9.73 5.98
CA TYR A 265 12.09 9.59 5.54
C TYR A 265 11.07 9.88 6.66
N LEU A 266 11.26 9.30 7.84
CA LEU A 266 10.35 9.47 8.98
C LEU A 266 10.35 10.88 9.56
N PHE A 267 11.48 11.58 9.46
CA PHE A 267 11.55 12.99 9.86
C PHE A 267 10.63 13.87 9.00
N LYS A 268 10.42 13.50 7.74
CA LYS A 268 9.61 14.26 6.77
C LYS A 268 8.16 13.77 6.70
N HIS A 269 7.92 12.54 7.14
CA HIS A 269 6.62 11.91 7.21
C HIS A 269 6.37 11.45 8.65
N PRO A 270 6.08 12.37 9.59
CA PRO A 270 5.83 12.01 10.99
C PRO A 270 4.59 11.11 11.17
N GLY A 271 3.72 11.04 10.15
CA GLY A 271 2.61 10.08 10.09
C GLY A 271 2.94 8.74 9.42
N GLY A 272 4.20 8.50 9.04
CA GLY A 272 4.68 7.25 8.49
C GLY A 272 4.95 6.23 9.60
N VAL A 273 4.53 4.99 9.38
CA VAL A 273 4.67 3.88 10.36
C VAL A 273 6.01 3.15 10.26
N GLY A 274 6.86 3.51 9.29
CA GLY A 274 8.18 2.91 9.12
C GLY A 274 8.91 3.48 7.90
N ARG A 275 10.15 3.00 7.69
CA ARG A 275 10.98 3.33 6.51
C ARG A 275 10.89 2.28 5.42
N LEU A 276 9.99 1.31 5.54
CA LEU A 276 9.90 0.20 4.59
C LEU A 276 8.92 0.55 3.46
N GLN A 277 9.30 0.21 2.24
CA GLN A 277 8.46 0.31 1.06
C GLN A 277 8.40 -1.05 0.37
N ASN A 278 7.20 -1.60 0.26
CA ASN A 278 6.98 -2.83 -0.48
C ASN A 278 6.87 -2.52 -1.97
N VAL A 279 7.52 -3.33 -2.80
CA VAL A 279 7.56 -3.16 -4.25
C VAL A 279 7.30 -4.50 -4.95
N ILE A 280 6.74 -4.42 -6.15
CA ILE A 280 6.78 -5.52 -7.12
C ILE A 280 7.90 -5.21 -8.10
N GLN A 281 8.90 -6.07 -8.16
CA GLN A 281 9.91 -6.04 -9.21
C GLN A 281 9.42 -6.87 -10.40
N VAL A 282 9.51 -6.29 -11.59
CA VAL A 282 9.32 -6.97 -12.88
C VAL A 282 10.55 -6.68 -13.74
N ASP A 283 11.32 -7.72 -14.03
CA ASP A 283 12.62 -7.62 -14.69
C ASP A 283 13.49 -6.55 -13.96
N GLU A 284 13.90 -5.47 -14.65
CA GLU A 284 14.71 -4.38 -14.08
C GLU A 284 13.87 -3.22 -13.48
N TYR A 285 12.55 -3.31 -13.58
CA TYR A 285 11.64 -2.26 -13.13
C TYR A 285 11.00 -2.61 -11.80
N ASN A 286 10.65 -1.58 -11.06
CA ASN A 286 9.95 -1.68 -9.80
C ASN A 286 8.64 -0.91 -9.87
N ILE A 287 7.63 -1.46 -9.23
CA ILE A 287 6.28 -0.89 -9.14
C ILE A 287 6.01 -0.64 -7.67
N ILE A 288 5.63 0.60 -7.37
CA ILE A 288 5.23 1.03 -6.04
C ILE A 288 3.79 1.53 -6.07
N PHE A 289 3.12 1.48 -4.92
CA PHE A 289 1.84 2.14 -4.80
C PHE A 289 2.04 3.64 -4.71
N ASP A 290 1.61 4.40 -5.71
CA ASP A 290 1.50 5.86 -5.62
C ASP A 290 0.40 6.37 -6.57
N PRO A 291 -0.79 6.67 -6.03
CA PRO A 291 -1.91 7.21 -6.80
C PRO A 291 -1.67 8.54 -7.53
N LYS A 292 -0.59 9.25 -7.19
CA LYS A 292 -0.23 10.54 -7.78
C LYS A 292 0.97 10.42 -8.73
N ALA A 293 1.46 9.21 -9.01
CA ALA A 293 2.62 9.01 -9.86
C ALA A 293 2.37 9.33 -11.33
N PHE A 294 3.37 9.95 -11.97
CA PHE A 294 3.38 10.16 -13.42
C PHE A 294 3.82 8.93 -14.23
N GLN A 295 4.42 7.94 -13.56
CA GLN A 295 4.81 6.65 -14.14
C GLN A 295 4.70 5.55 -13.09
N SER A 296 4.32 4.34 -13.51
CA SER A 296 4.17 3.18 -12.62
C SER A 296 5.40 2.27 -12.58
N LEU A 297 6.19 2.25 -13.65
CA LEU A 297 7.42 1.47 -13.76
C LEU A 297 8.60 2.39 -13.47
N LEU A 298 9.39 2.02 -12.47
CA LEU A 298 10.53 2.79 -11.98
C LEU A 298 11.79 1.93 -12.11
N SER A 299 12.82 2.45 -12.76
CA SER A 299 14.15 1.86 -12.63
C SER A 299 14.61 1.92 -11.16
N SER A 300 15.65 1.18 -10.80
CA SER A 300 16.26 1.29 -9.46
C SER A 300 16.68 2.73 -9.15
N SER A 301 17.28 3.43 -10.13
CA SER A 301 17.64 4.85 -9.97
C SER A 301 16.42 5.76 -9.79
N ASP A 302 15.30 5.49 -10.45
CA ASP A 302 14.08 6.29 -10.27
C ASP A 302 13.49 6.09 -8.87
N ILE A 303 13.53 4.86 -8.35
CA ILE A 303 13.13 4.57 -6.97
C ILE A 303 14.01 5.31 -5.98
N ASP A 304 15.34 5.21 -6.13
CA ASP A 304 16.28 5.88 -5.24
C ASP A 304 16.07 7.39 -5.27
N GLN A 305 15.91 7.96 -6.46
CA GLN A 305 15.61 9.38 -6.61
C GLN A 305 14.28 9.73 -5.94
N ARG A 306 13.25 8.89 -6.04
CA ARG A 306 11.95 9.15 -5.41
C ARG A 306 12.02 9.10 -3.88
N PHE A 307 12.75 8.13 -3.34
CA PHE A 307 13.07 8.05 -1.91
C PHE A 307 13.91 9.24 -1.45
N MET A 308 14.76 9.78 -2.32
CA MET A 308 15.52 11.01 -2.08
C MET A 308 14.74 12.31 -2.32
N GLN A 309 13.75 12.39 -3.21
CA GLN A 309 13.00 13.62 -3.52
C GLN A 309 12.06 14.05 -2.40
N VAL A 310 11.63 13.10 -1.57
CA VAL A 310 11.12 13.38 -0.22
C VAL A 310 12.07 14.33 0.53
N THR A 311 13.37 14.31 0.21
CA THR A 311 14.40 15.11 0.85
C THR A 311 14.50 16.56 0.36
N MET A 312 14.34 16.85 -0.94
CA MET A 312 14.68 18.17 -1.52
C MET A 312 13.63 19.27 -1.33
N ARG A 313 12.36 18.95 -1.04
CA ARG A 313 11.34 19.98 -0.78
C ARG A 313 11.62 20.82 0.47
N LEU A 314 12.57 20.45 1.33
CA LEU A 314 12.93 21.21 2.55
C LEU A 314 14.06 22.21 2.33
N THR A 315 14.98 21.99 1.39
CA THR A 315 16.09 22.94 1.19
C THR A 315 15.59 24.29 0.66
N MET A 316 14.48 24.30 -0.09
CA MET A 316 13.85 25.54 -0.57
C MET A 316 12.98 26.27 0.48
N TYR A 317 12.70 25.67 1.63
CA TYR A 317 11.98 26.35 2.73
C TYR A 317 12.88 26.70 3.92
N LEU A 318 14.17 26.34 3.86
CA LEU A 318 15.17 26.62 4.91
C LEU A 318 16.33 27.49 4.41
N THR A 319 16.21 28.06 3.22
CA THR A 319 17.06 29.14 2.67
C THR A 319 16.18 30.32 2.31
#